data_AF-A0A934ZE32-F1
#
_entry.id   AF-A0A934ZE32-F1
#
_cell.length_a   1.000
_cell.length_b   1.000
_cell.length_c   1.000
_cell.angle_alpha   90.00
_cell.angle_beta   90.00
_cell.angle_gamma   90.00
#
_symmetry.space_group_name_H-M   'P 1'
#
loop_
_entity.id
_entity.type
_entity.pdbx_description
1 polymer ?
#
loop_
_entity_poly.entity_id
_entity_poly.type
_entity_poly.pdbx_seq_one_letter_code
_entity_poly.pdbx_strand_id
1 'polypeptide(L)'
;MDDAGAVKCPVVPPYDHAEIVAAAEEACRELKLDLVHSGSVQAWLSEPESEWPPCCDRGCEPCVLTLGAAARRARSILEAGRGKGVPSVEG
;
A
#
# COMPACT_ATOMS: atom_id res chain seq x y z
N MET A 1 -34.66 -3.35 10.42
CA MET A 1 -34.14 -2.62 9.24
C MET A 1 -32.85 -2.01 9.70
N ASP A 2 -31.85 -2.88 9.62
CA ASP A 2 -30.66 -2.90 10.43
C ASP A 2 -29.58 -2.17 9.65
N ASP A 3 -29.22 -0.95 10.07
CA ASP A 3 -28.04 -0.25 9.55
C ASP A 3 -26.98 -0.28 10.64
N ALA A 4 -26.39 -1.46 10.83
CA ALA A 4 -25.16 -1.61 11.57
C ALA A 4 -24.08 -0.90 10.75
N GLY A 5 -23.91 0.40 11.01
CA GLY A 5 -22.78 1.18 10.54
C GLY A 5 -21.51 0.42 10.90
N ALA A 6 -20.98 -0.28 9.91
CA ALA A 6 -19.75 -1.05 10.04
C ALA A 6 -18.70 -0.06 10.53
N VAL A 7 -18.25 -0.24 11.77
CA VAL A 7 -17.06 0.42 12.26
C VAL A 7 -15.99 0.01 11.27
N LYS A 8 -15.62 0.93 10.37
CA LYS A 8 -14.52 0.72 9.44
C LYS A 8 -13.31 0.67 10.35
N CYS A 9 -12.95 -0.52 10.83
CA CYS A 9 -11.70 -0.74 11.51
C CYS A 9 -10.63 -0.19 10.57
N PRO A 10 -9.96 0.92 10.90
CA PRO A 10 -8.91 1.41 10.04
C PRO A 10 -7.83 0.34 10.03
N VAL A 11 -7.73 -0.41 8.93
CA VAL A 11 -6.53 -1.17 8.58
C VAL A 11 -5.50 -0.13 8.13
N VAL A 12 -5.20 0.81 9.02
CA VAL A 12 -4.00 1.63 8.92
C VAL A 12 -2.97 0.80 9.67
N PRO A 13 -2.14 0.00 8.99
CA PRO A 13 -1.06 -0.67 9.67
C PRO A 13 -0.16 0.37 10.37
N PRO A 14 0.49 0.02 11.49
CA PRO A 14 1.22 0.95 12.35
C PRO A 14 2.59 1.33 11.74
N TYR A 15 2.62 1.74 10.49
CA TYR A 15 3.82 2.20 9.80
C TYR A 15 3.91 3.71 9.90
N ASP A 16 5.12 4.21 10.13
CA ASP A 16 5.36 5.64 10.07
C ASP A 16 5.24 6.13 8.63
N HIS A 17 4.85 7.40 8.45
CA HIS A 17 4.69 8.00 7.12
C HIS A 17 5.95 7.85 6.24
N ALA A 18 7.14 7.92 6.85
CA ALA A 18 8.40 7.74 6.14
C ALA A 18 8.57 6.30 5.58
N GLU A 19 8.15 5.28 6.33
CA GLU A 19 8.19 3.89 5.88
C GLU A 19 7.20 3.66 4.72
N ILE A 20 6.01 4.25 4.83
CA ILE A 20 4.97 4.17 3.79
C ILE A 20 5.48 4.82 2.48
N VAL A 21 6.10 6.01 2.57
CA VAL A 21 6.70 6.70 1.42
C VAL A 21 7.80 5.84 0.80
N ALA A 22 8.75 5.34 1.61
CA ALA A 22 9.87 4.55 1.12
C ALA A 22 9.41 3.25 0.43
N ALA A 23 8.44 2.55 1.03
CA ALA A 23 7.90 1.32 0.45
C ALA A 23 7.11 1.58 -0.85
N ALA A 24 6.36 2.69 -0.93
CA ALA A 24 5.65 3.08 -2.15
C ALA A 24 6.61 3.44 -3.28
N GLU A 25 7.67 4.20 -3.00
CA GLU A 25 8.71 4.52 -3.99
C GLU A 25 9.44 3.27 -4.47
N GLU A 26 9.82 2.37 -3.56
CA GLU A 26 10.49 1.12 -3.91
C GLU A 26 9.61 0.22 -4.77
N ALA A 27 8.33 0.07 -4.42
CA ALA A 27 7.37 -0.69 -5.23
C ALA A 27 7.18 -0.08 -6.63
N CYS A 28 7.16 1.25 -6.74
CA CYS A 28 7.13 1.92 -8.04
C CYS A 28 8.39 1.58 -8.87
N ARG A 29 9.58 1.64 -8.26
CA ARG A 29 10.85 1.31 -8.95
C ARG A 29 10.88 -0.14 -9.44
N GLU A 30 10.50 -1.09 -8.59
CA GLU A 30 10.48 -2.52 -8.95
C GLU A 30 9.52 -2.82 -10.10
N LEU A 31 8.39 -2.12 -10.15
CA LEU A 31 7.38 -2.26 -11.21
C LEU A 31 7.61 -1.34 -12.41
N LYS A 32 8.71 -0.58 -12.43
CA LYS A 32 9.04 0.41 -13.48
C LYS A 32 7.94 1.46 -13.68
N LEU A 33 7.23 1.80 -12.62
CA LEU A 33 6.31 2.93 -12.56
C LEU A 33 7.10 4.21 -12.31
N ASP A 34 6.62 5.30 -12.90
CA ASP A 34 7.11 6.63 -12.57
C ASP A 34 6.80 6.97 -11.10
N LEU A 35 7.77 7.58 -10.40
CA LEU A 35 7.63 7.97 -9.00
C LEU A 35 6.55 9.03 -8.79
N VAL A 36 6.09 9.73 -9.83
CA VAL A 36 4.89 10.60 -9.73
C VAL A 36 3.65 9.84 -9.26
N HIS A 37 3.63 8.50 -9.39
CA HIS A 37 2.54 7.65 -8.94
C HIS A 37 2.68 7.18 -7.48
N SER A 38 3.80 7.47 -6.80
CA SER A 38 4.02 7.04 -5.42
C SER A 38 2.94 7.56 -4.47
N GLY A 39 2.49 8.81 -4.64
CA GLY A 39 1.39 9.38 -3.85
C GLY A 39 0.06 8.65 -4.04
N SER A 40 -0.21 8.12 -5.24
CA SER A 40 -1.39 7.28 -5.49
C SER A 40 -1.29 5.94 -4.78
N VAL A 41 -0.10 5.33 -4.79
CA VAL A 41 0.18 4.09 -4.06
C VAL A 41 0.04 4.29 -2.55
N GLN A 42 0.54 5.40 -2.00
CA GLN A 42 0.39 5.76 -0.59
C GLN A 42 -1.08 5.87 -0.19
N ALA A 43 -1.90 6.54 -1.00
CA ALA A 43 -3.35 6.65 -0.73
C ALA A 43 -4.03 5.28 -0.66
N TRP A 44 -3.62 4.32 -1.50
CA TRP A 44 -4.16 2.97 -1.50
C TRP A 44 -3.67 2.14 -0.30
N LEU A 45 -2.47 2.41 0.22
CA LEU A 45 -1.97 1.75 1.42
C LEU A 45 -2.79 2.09 2.67
N SER A 46 -3.38 3.28 2.72
CA SER A 46 -4.23 3.77 3.81
C SER A 46 -5.62 3.12 3.87
N GLU A 47 -6.05 2.47 2.79
CA GLU A 47 -7.37 1.84 2.66
C GLU A 47 -7.24 0.32 2.49
N PRO A 48 -8.16 -0.50 3.02
CA PRO A 48 -8.13 -1.94 2.77
C PRO A 48 -8.28 -2.25 1.27
N GLU A 49 -7.70 -3.36 0.81
CA GLU A 49 -7.70 -3.74 -0.62
C GLU A 49 -9.11 -3.87 -1.22
N SER A 50 -10.10 -4.26 -0.40
CA SER A 50 -11.51 -4.34 -0.81
C SER A 50 -12.12 -2.99 -1.20
N GLU A 51 -11.53 -1.88 -0.77
CA GLU A 51 -12.00 -0.51 -1.05
C GLU A 51 -11.27 0.12 -2.24
N TRP A 52 -10.31 -0.60 -2.85
CA TRP A 52 -9.56 -0.07 -3.98
C TRP A 52 -10.43 0.05 -5.23
N PRO A 53 -10.21 1.07 -6.08
CA PRO A 53 -10.95 1.26 -7.32
C PRO A 53 -10.89 0.01 -8.22
N PRO A 54 -12.03 -0.48 -8.73
CA PRO A 54 -12.05 -1.59 -9.67
C PRO A 54 -11.45 -1.17 -11.03
N CYS A 55 -10.93 -2.15 -11.78
CA CYS A 55 -10.49 -1.94 -13.16
C CYS A 55 -11.63 -1.36 -14.01
N CYS A 56 -11.34 -0.27 -14.72
CA CYS A 56 -12.34 0.39 -15.57
C CYS A 56 -12.46 -0.23 -16.98
N ASP A 57 -11.63 -1.24 -17.31
CA ASP A 57 -11.51 -1.94 -18.60
C ASP A 57 -11.40 -1.05 -19.85
N ARG A 58 -11.00 0.21 -19.65
CA ARG A 58 -10.86 1.22 -20.70
C ARG A 58 -9.42 1.61 -21.03
N GLY A 59 -8.44 0.92 -20.44
CA GLY A 59 -7.03 1.23 -20.64
C GLY A 59 -6.61 2.58 -20.04
N CYS A 60 -6.89 2.79 -18.75
CA CYS A 60 -6.36 3.97 -18.05
C CYS A 60 -4.83 3.88 -17.89
N GLU A 61 -4.13 5.01 -17.95
CA GLU A 61 -2.68 5.10 -17.76
C GLU A 61 -2.34 6.07 -16.61
N PRO A 62 -1.69 5.58 -15.53
CA PRO A 62 -1.39 4.18 -15.22
C PRO A 62 -2.67 3.42 -14.89
N CYS A 63 -2.74 2.14 -15.28
CA CYS A 63 -3.95 1.39 -15.03
C CYS A 63 -4.08 1.11 -13.53
N VAL A 64 -5.31 1.10 -13.03
CA VAL A 64 -5.60 0.83 -11.61
C VAL A 64 -5.11 -0.56 -11.17
N LEU A 65 -5.01 -1.53 -12.10
CA LEU A 65 -4.38 -2.83 -11.81
C LEU A 65 -2.89 -2.69 -11.53
N THR A 66 -2.19 -1.82 -12.26
CA THR A 66 -0.77 -1.53 -12.06
C THR A 66 -0.54 -0.79 -10.74
N LEU A 67 -1.38 0.19 -10.41
CA LEU A 67 -1.34 0.86 -9.11
C LEU A 67 -1.63 -0.12 -7.96
N GLY A 68 -2.61 -1.02 -8.13
CA GLY A 68 -2.91 -2.07 -7.16
C GLY A 68 -1.80 -3.10 -7.01
N ALA A 69 -1.07 -3.43 -8.08
CA ALA A 69 0.14 -4.24 -8.00
C ALA A 69 1.23 -3.54 -7.18
N ALA A 70 1.43 -2.23 -7.40
CA ALA A 70 2.38 -1.43 -6.63
C ALA A 70 2.00 -1.34 -5.14
N ALA A 71 0.73 -1.09 -4.83
CA ALA A 71 0.24 -1.03 -3.46
C ALA A 71 0.41 -2.38 -2.73
N ARG A 72 0.07 -3.51 -3.38
CA ARG A 72 0.33 -4.84 -2.80
C ARG A 72 1.81 -5.08 -2.57
N ARG A 73 2.66 -4.69 -3.52
CA ARG A 73 4.11 -4.85 -3.38
C ARG A 73 4.67 -4.01 -2.24
N ALA A 74 4.24 -2.76 -2.10
CA ALA A 74 4.62 -1.89 -1.00
C ALA A 74 4.20 -2.49 0.35
N ARG A 75 2.99 -3.09 0.46
CA ARG A 75 2.59 -3.85 1.66
C ARG A 75 3.56 -4.96 2.00
N SER A 76 3.95 -5.78 1.01
CA SER A 76 4.92 -6.86 1.24
C SER A 76 6.29 -6.35 1.69
N ILE A 77 6.74 -5.19 1.18
CA ILE A 77 8.01 -4.55 1.61
C ILE A 77 7.91 -4.14 3.08
N LEU A 78 6.83 -3.48 3.47
CA LEU A 78 6.57 -3.06 4.85
C LEU A 78 6.50 -4.25 5.82
N GLU A 79 5.80 -5.31 5.42
CA GLU A 79 5.71 -6.55 6.19
C GLU A 79 7.08 -7.25 6.33
N ALA A 80 7.88 -7.27 5.26
CA ALA A 80 9.23 -7.83 5.28
C ALA A 80 10.19 -6.99 6.16
N GLY A 81 10.01 -5.66 6.19
CA GLY A 81 10.75 -4.76 7.07
C GLY A 81 10.48 -5.04 8.55
N ARG A 82 9.22 -5.30 8.92
CA ARG A 82 8.85 -5.70 10.28
C ARG A 82 9.48 -7.03 10.71
N GLY A 83 9.56 -8.00 9.81
CA GLY A 83 10.20 -9.29 10.08
C GLY A 83 11.72 -9.22 10.24
N LYS A 84 12.37 -8.14 9.76
CA LYS A 84 13.81 -7.90 9.88
C LYS A 84 14.20 -7.10 11.13
N GLY A 85 13.22 -6.54 11.84
CA GLY A 85 13.41 -5.77 13.08
C GLY A 85 13.50 -6.63 14.34
N VAL A 86 14.58 -7.42 14.46
CA VAL A 86 15.40 -7.60 15.69
C VAL A 86 16.65 -8.42 15.35
N PRO A 87 17.86 -7.86 15.49
CA PRO A 87 18.89 -8.54 16.24
C PRO A 87 18.80 -8.03 17.68
N SER A 88 18.35 -8.88 18.61
CA SER A 88 18.59 -8.67 20.04
C SER A 88 20.09 -8.52 20.24
N VAL A 89 20.55 -7.29 20.39
CA VAL A 89 21.85 -6.98 20.97
C VAL A 89 21.61 -6.69 22.45
N GLU A 90 21.54 -7.75 23.25
CA GLU A 90 21.75 -7.63 24.70
C GLU A 90 23.25 -7.82 24.96
N GLY A 91 23.87 -6.80 25.55
CA GLY A 91 25.23 -6.80 26.07
C GLY A 91 25.22 -6.27 27.50
#